data_AF-A0A966UIZ9-F1
#
_entry.id   AF-A0A966UIZ9-F1
#
_cell.length_a   1.000
_cell.length_b   1.000
_cell.length_c   1.000
_cell.angle_alpha   90.00
_cell.angle_beta   90.00
_cell.angle_gamma   90.00
#
_symmetry.space_group_name_H-M   'P 1'
#
loop_
_entity.id
_entity.type
_entity.pdbx_description
1 polymer ?
#
loop_
_entity_poly.entity_id
_entity_poly.type
_entity_poly.pdbx_seq_one_letter_code
_entity_poly.pdbx_strand_id
1 'polypeptide(L)'
;MLAAVPVAPVYPIAVTIAPTTRVGRLAELNPEARVDLASMLADILGRLDRLHDEPLPYMLWVNQRPMTDGYAEAWLHIEIVSPWRAANLPRYIAAAEVGAGEYFNPVVPEELANRLSALGETDPV
;
A
#
# COMPACT_ATOMS: atom_id res chain seq x y z
N MET A 1 -12.30 6.70 2.46
CA MET A 1 -10.88 6.34 2.19
C MET A 1 -10.71 5.92 0.73
N LEU A 2 -9.49 5.96 0.19
CA LEU A 2 -9.16 5.42 -1.13
C LEU A 2 -7.96 4.48 -0.99
N ALA A 3 -8.01 3.33 -1.68
CA ALA A 3 -6.85 2.47 -1.90
C ALA A 3 -6.50 2.44 -3.39
N ALA A 4 -5.22 2.49 -3.73
CA ALA A 4 -4.75 2.44 -5.10
C ALA A 4 -3.38 1.74 -5.20
N VAL A 5 -3.10 1.14 -6.36
CA VAL A 5 -1.75 0.68 -6.69
C VAL A 5 -0.99 1.88 -7.30
N PRO A 6 0.21 2.23 -6.78
CA PRO A 6 1.01 3.32 -7.35
C PRO A 6 1.40 3.04 -8.79
N VAL A 7 1.51 4.09 -9.62
CA VAL A 7 1.82 3.96 -11.06
C VAL A 7 3.24 3.45 -11.34
N ALA A 8 4.20 3.71 -10.44
CA ALA A 8 5.59 3.25 -10.59
C ALA A 8 6.12 2.74 -9.24
N PRO A 9 5.64 1.59 -8.75
CA PRO A 9 6.00 1.10 -7.43
C PRO A 9 7.37 0.42 -7.46
N VAL A 10 8.18 0.73 -6.45
CA VAL A 10 9.47 0.05 -6.22
C VAL A 10 9.25 -1.42 -5.88
N TYR A 11 8.24 -1.74 -5.08
CA TYR A 11 7.95 -3.11 -4.66
C TYR A 11 6.99 -3.81 -5.64
N PRO A 12 7.16 -5.11 -5.90
CA PRO A 12 6.31 -5.85 -6.84
C PRO A 12 4.81 -5.73 -6.54
N ILE A 13 4.45 -5.88 -5.26
CA ILE A 13 3.11 -5.60 -4.78
C ILE A 13 3.20 -4.36 -3.91
N ALA A 14 2.43 -3.34 -4.28
CA ALA A 14 2.35 -2.08 -3.56
C ALA A 14 0.91 -1.55 -3.58
N VAL A 15 0.40 -1.16 -2.43
CA VAL A 15 -0.89 -0.50 -2.26
C VAL A 15 -0.71 0.72 -1.37
N THR A 16 -1.28 1.84 -1.79
CA THR A 16 -1.35 3.06 -0.99
C THR A 16 -2.79 3.29 -0.54
N ILE A 17 -2.98 3.50 0.76
CA ILE A 17 -4.27 3.91 1.33
C ILE A 17 -4.17 5.36 1.81
N ALA A 18 -5.10 6.21 1.39
CA ALA A 18 -5.14 7.62 1.77
C ALA A 18 -6.57 8.09 2.07
N PRO A 19 -6.74 9.07 2.97
CA PRO A 19 -8.04 9.73 3.17
C PRO A 19 -8.37 10.58 1.95
N THR A 20 -9.62 10.55 1.50
CA THR A 20 -10.09 11.32 0.32
C THR A 20 -10.02 12.82 0.54
N THR A 21 -10.20 13.26 1.79
CA THR A 21 -9.91 14.62 2.23
C THR A 21 -8.50 14.68 2.80
N ARG A 22 -7.69 15.63 2.32
CA ARG A 22 -6.31 15.81 2.77
C ARG A 22 -6.26 16.12 4.27
N VAL A 23 -5.64 15.22 5.02
CA VAL A 23 -5.21 15.44 6.42
C VAL A 23 -3.73 15.12 6.53
N GLY A 24 -3.02 15.79 7.44
CA GLY A 24 -1.58 15.64 7.56
C GLY A 24 -1.17 14.47 8.45
N ARG A 25 -1.97 14.12 9.46
CA ARG A 25 -1.60 13.14 10.49
C ARG A 25 -2.75 12.22 10.86
N LEU A 26 -2.43 11.02 11.36
CA LEU A 26 -3.44 10.05 11.84
C LEU A 26 -4.34 10.64 12.94
N ALA A 27 -3.76 11.44 13.85
CA ALA A 27 -4.51 12.05 14.95
C ALA A 27 -5.57 13.08 14.47
N GLU A 28 -5.39 13.63 13.27
CA GLU A 28 -6.29 14.63 12.67
C GLU A 28 -7.52 13.98 11.98
N LEU A 29 -7.55 12.64 11.86
CA LEU A 29 -8.73 11.94 11.36
C LEU A 29 -9.89 12.06 12.35
N ASN A 30 -11.07 12.42 11.84
CA ASN A 30 -12.32 12.38 12.60
C ASN A 30 -12.76 10.92 12.89
N PRO A 31 -13.72 10.69 13.80
CA PRO A 31 -14.12 9.33 14.17
C PRO A 31 -14.61 8.46 13.01
N GLU A 32 -15.38 9.02 12.08
CA GLU A 32 -15.89 8.32 10.89
C GLU A 32 -14.75 7.88 9.97
N ALA A 33 -13.82 8.79 9.66
CA ALA A 33 -12.65 8.50 8.85
C ALA A 33 -11.72 7.47 9.50
N ARG A 34 -11.68 7.37 10.84
CA ARG A 34 -10.92 6.29 11.53
C ARG A 34 -11.56 4.93 11.31
N VAL A 35 -12.90 4.85 11.33
CA VAL A 35 -13.63 3.61 11.01
C VAL A 35 -13.40 3.24 9.56
N ASP A 36 -13.54 4.19 8.63
CA ASP A 36 -13.26 3.96 7.20
C ASP A 36 -11.82 3.46 6.96
N LEU A 37 -10.84 4.01 7.68
CA LEU A 37 -9.45 3.57 7.59
C LEU A 37 -9.31 2.12 8.05
N ALA A 38 -9.91 1.76 9.19
CA ALA A 38 -9.85 0.41 9.73
C ALA A 38 -10.51 -0.59 8.77
N SER A 39 -11.69 -0.27 8.23
CA SER A 39 -12.39 -1.10 7.25
C SER A 39 -11.58 -1.26 5.96
N MET A 40 -11.01 -0.17 5.42
CA MET A 40 -10.16 -0.23 4.22
C MET A 40 -8.88 -1.04 4.46
N LEU A 41 -8.24 -0.90 5.62
CA LEU A 41 -7.06 -1.68 5.97
C LEU A 41 -7.39 -3.17 6.06
N ALA A 42 -8.47 -3.54 6.74
CA ALA A 42 -8.89 -4.93 6.86
C ALA A 42 -9.20 -5.54 5.48
N ASP A 43 -9.93 -4.82 4.62
CA ASP A 43 -10.25 -5.30 3.27
C ASP A 43 -8.99 -5.48 2.40
N ILE A 44 -8.08 -4.50 2.39
CA ILE A 44 -6.85 -4.60 1.58
C ILE A 44 -5.95 -5.72 2.08
N LEU A 45 -5.76 -5.86 3.40
CA LEU A 45 -4.96 -6.96 3.95
C LEU A 45 -5.59 -8.32 3.65
N GLY A 46 -6.92 -8.44 3.76
CA GLY A 46 -7.65 -9.66 3.41
C GLY A 46 -7.58 -10.01 1.92
N ARG A 47 -7.52 -9.02 1.02
CA ARG A 47 -7.25 -9.24 -0.41
C ARG A 47 -5.81 -9.67 -0.66
N LEU A 48 -4.84 -9.08 0.04
CA LEU A 48 -3.43 -9.43 -0.09
C LEU A 48 -3.15 -10.87 0.35
N ASP A 49 -3.79 -11.33 1.43
CA ASP A 49 -3.70 -12.72 1.91
C ASP A 49 -4.28 -13.75 0.94
N ARG A 50 -5.20 -13.32 0.05
CA ARG A 50 -5.83 -14.18 -0.97
C ARG A 50 -5.20 -14.03 -2.35
N LEU A 51 -4.29 -13.07 -2.56
CA LEU A 51 -3.74 -12.75 -3.88
C LEU A 51 -3.00 -13.92 -4.54
N HIS A 52 -2.44 -14.81 -3.73
CA HIS A 52 -1.67 -15.98 -4.14
C HIS A 52 -2.17 -17.28 -3.51
N ASP A 53 -3.41 -17.30 -2.99
CA ASP A 53 -3.97 -18.43 -2.21
C ASP A 53 -3.13 -18.83 -0.98
N GLU A 54 -2.26 -17.92 -0.52
CA GLU A 54 -1.43 -18.05 0.67
C GLU A 54 -1.13 -16.66 1.27
N PRO A 55 -0.97 -16.55 2.60
CA PRO A 55 -0.66 -15.29 3.26
C PRO A 55 0.63 -14.65 2.72
N LEU A 56 0.51 -13.39 2.30
CA LEU A 56 1.60 -12.64 1.69
C LEU A 56 2.52 -12.07 2.80
N PRO A 57 3.85 -12.20 2.73
CA PRO A 57 4.71 -11.40 3.60
C PRO A 57 4.60 -9.94 3.17
N TYR A 58 4.20 -9.06 4.08
CA TYR A 58 4.11 -7.62 3.81
C TYR A 58 4.84 -6.78 4.84
N MET A 59 5.19 -5.57 4.43
CA MET A 59 5.66 -4.48 5.27
C MET A 59 4.67 -3.33 5.13
N LEU A 60 4.46 -2.61 6.23
CA LEU A 60 3.54 -1.49 6.29
C LEU A 60 4.18 -0.34 7.04
N TRP A 61 4.07 0.87 6.50
CA TRP A 61 4.43 2.09 7.22
C TRP A 61 3.41 3.21 6.98
N VAL A 62 3.40 4.16 7.90
CA VAL A 62 2.54 5.35 7.84
C VAL A 62 3.39 6.56 7.50
N ASN A 63 3.11 7.18 6.36
CA ASN A 63 3.67 8.47 6.00
C ASN A 63 2.72 9.56 6.47
N GLN A 64 3.19 10.38 7.40
CA GLN A 64 2.44 11.48 7.97
C GLN A 64 3.32 12.71 8.15
N ARG A 65 2.68 13.87 8.24
CA ARG A 65 3.33 15.16 8.43
C ARG A 65 4.26 15.14 9.65
N PRO A 66 5.55 15.47 9.49
CA PRO A 66 6.49 15.62 10.60
C PRO A 66 5.98 16.59 11.67
N MET A 67 6.53 16.51 12.89
CA MET A 67 6.17 17.43 13.98
C MET A 67 6.76 18.84 13.81
N THR A 68 7.68 19.03 12.86
CA THR A 68 8.28 20.32 12.53
C THR A 68 7.42 21.15 11.57
N ASP A 69 7.68 22.45 11.53
CA ASP A 69 7.01 23.38 10.62
C ASP A 69 7.42 23.16 9.15
N GLY A 70 6.64 23.73 8.21
CA GLY A 70 6.97 23.76 6.79
C GLY A 70 6.33 22.67 5.91
N TYR A 71 5.44 21.83 6.46
CA TYR A 71 4.85 20.69 5.77
C TYR A 71 3.32 20.76 5.65
N ALA A 72 2.76 21.95 5.41
CA ALA A 72 1.31 22.14 5.31
C ALA A 72 0.65 21.30 4.20
N GLU A 73 1.40 21.00 3.12
CA GLU A 73 0.95 20.19 1.99
C GLU A 73 1.08 18.67 2.21
N ALA A 74 1.60 18.23 3.36
CA ALA A 74 1.73 16.81 3.64
C ALA A 74 0.36 16.13 3.69
N TRP A 75 0.27 14.95 3.08
CA TRP A 75 -0.93 14.13 3.05
C TRP A 75 -0.62 12.77 3.67
N LEU A 76 -1.33 12.46 4.76
CA LEU A 76 -1.34 11.15 5.37
C LEU A 76 -1.62 10.08 4.32
N HIS A 77 -0.77 9.06 4.28
CA HIS A 77 -1.05 7.83 3.57
C HIS A 77 -0.32 6.66 4.22
N ILE A 78 -0.82 5.46 3.95
CA ILE A 78 -0.22 4.20 4.39
C ILE A 78 0.27 3.49 3.14
N GLU A 79 1.50 2.98 3.18
CA GLU A 79 2.02 2.10 2.15
C GLU A 79 2.07 0.68 2.69
N ILE A 80 1.56 -0.25 1.88
CA ILE A 80 1.61 -1.68 2.13
C ILE A 80 2.33 -2.29 0.95
N VAL A 81 3.43 -2.99 1.21
CA VAL A 81 4.28 -3.54 0.17
C VAL A 81 4.67 -4.98 0.48
N SER A 82 4.93 -5.76 -0.57
CA SER A 82 5.52 -7.09 -0.43
C SER A 82 6.72 -7.26 -1.36
N PRO A 83 7.78 -7.97 -0.93
CA PRO A 83 8.87 -8.32 -1.81
C PRO A 83 8.47 -9.39 -2.84
N TRP A 84 7.35 -10.08 -2.67
CA TRP A 84 6.94 -11.16 -3.58
C TRP A 84 6.41 -10.61 -4.90
N ARG A 85 6.99 -11.07 -6.01
CA ARG A 85 6.46 -10.80 -7.36
C ARG A 85 5.48 -11.87 -7.85
N ALA A 86 5.50 -13.03 -7.21
CA ALA A 86 4.57 -14.14 -7.37
C ALA A 86 4.58 -14.99 -6.08
N ALA A 87 3.66 -15.96 -5.99
CA ALA A 87 3.61 -16.95 -4.92
C ALA A 87 5.00 -17.52 -4.61
N ASN A 88 5.46 -17.37 -3.37
CA ASN A 88 6.78 -17.81 -2.89
C ASN A 88 8.00 -17.30 -3.67
N LEU A 89 7.89 -16.21 -4.43
CA LEU A 89 8.96 -15.71 -5.29
C LEU A 89 9.31 -14.25 -4.97
N PRO A 90 10.29 -14.00 -4.08
CA PRO A 90 10.75 -12.65 -3.78
C PRO A 90 11.53 -12.03 -4.94
N ARG A 91 11.37 -10.71 -5.12
CA ARG A 91 12.25 -9.87 -5.94
C ARG A 91 13.43 -9.44 -5.07
N TYR A 92 14.65 -9.63 -5.59
CA TYR A 92 15.86 -9.18 -4.93
C TYR A 92 16.22 -7.77 -5.41
N ILE A 93 16.57 -6.91 -4.46
CA ILE A 93 17.24 -5.63 -4.71
C ILE A 93 18.74 -5.94 -4.88
N ALA A 94 19.31 -5.63 -6.03
CA ALA A 94 20.66 -6.05 -6.38
C ALA A 94 21.51 -4.86 -6.86
N ALA A 95 22.55 -5.14 -7.65
CA ALA A 95 23.57 -4.17 -8.00
C ALA A 95 23.02 -2.93 -8.75
N ALA A 96 22.02 -3.11 -9.62
CA ALA A 96 21.44 -1.99 -10.37
C ALA A 96 20.69 -1.04 -9.42
N GLU A 97 19.81 -1.57 -8.56
CA GLU A 97 19.07 -0.78 -7.59
C GLU A 97 19.99 -0.11 -6.58
N VAL A 98 20.96 -0.86 -6.03
CA VAL A 98 21.86 -0.34 -4.98
C VAL A 98 22.87 0.64 -5.56
N GLY A 99 23.41 0.36 -6.74
CA GLY A 99 24.47 1.15 -7.35
C GLY A 99 23.98 2.39 -8.10
N ALA A 100 22.82 2.31 -8.76
CA ALA A 100 22.30 3.38 -9.60
C ALA A 100 21.03 4.06 -9.02
N GLY A 101 20.36 3.46 -8.04
CA GLY A 101 19.07 3.96 -7.54
C GLY A 101 17.91 3.75 -8.50
N GLU A 102 18.10 2.91 -9.53
CA GLU A 102 17.09 2.62 -10.55
C GLU A 102 16.42 1.28 -10.27
N TYR A 103 15.08 1.27 -10.26
CA TYR A 103 14.29 0.11 -9.84
C TYR A 103 13.56 -0.54 -11.00
N PHE A 104 13.69 -1.85 -11.11
CA PHE A 104 12.99 -2.65 -12.10
C PHE A 104 11.91 -3.50 -11.44
N ASN A 105 10.66 -3.23 -11.79
CA ASN A 105 9.52 -3.98 -11.31
C ASN A 105 8.89 -4.79 -12.46
N PRO A 106 8.90 -6.13 -12.40
CA PRO A 106 8.30 -6.97 -13.43
C PRO A 106 6.77 -7.07 -13.33
N VAL A 107 6.15 -6.52 -12.28
CA VAL A 107 4.69 -6.53 -12.10
C VAL A 107 4.11 -5.26 -12.71
N VAL A 108 3.12 -5.42 -13.58
CA VAL A 108 2.36 -4.30 -14.16
C VAL A 108 1.37 -3.78 -13.12
N PRO A 109 1.45 -2.49 -12.72
CA PRO A 109 0.60 -1.92 -11.66
C PRO A 109 -0.90 -2.06 -11.93
N GLU A 110 -1.33 -1.85 -13.17
CA GLU A 110 -2.73 -1.93 -13.59
C GLU A 110 -3.25 -3.37 -13.49
N GLU A 111 -2.43 -4.36 -13.83
CA GLU A 111 -2.79 -5.77 -13.68
C GLU A 111 -2.93 -6.16 -12.21
N LEU A 112 -2.02 -5.67 -11.35
CA LEU A 112 -2.12 -5.87 -9.91
C LEU A 112 -3.41 -5.24 -9.35
N ALA A 113 -3.72 -4.00 -9.74
CA ALA A 113 -4.94 -3.33 -9.33
C ALA A 113 -6.19 -4.14 -9.72
N ASN A 114 -6.25 -4.59 -10.98
CA ASN A 114 -7.35 -5.43 -11.48
C ASN A 114 -7.47 -6.75 -10.71
N ARG A 115 -6.35 -7.42 -10.42
CA ARG A 115 -6.34 -8.67 -9.64
C ARG A 115 -6.87 -8.45 -8.23
N LEU A 116 -6.43 -7.40 -7.54
CA LEU A 116 -6.91 -7.06 -6.20
C LEU A 116 -8.41 -6.71 -6.21
N SER A 117 -8.87 -5.94 -7.20
CA SER A 117 -10.29 -5.61 -7.35
C SER A 117 -11.15 -6.86 -7.58
N ALA A 118 -10.68 -7.81 -8.39
CA ALA A 118 -11.39 -9.04 -8.73
C ALA A 118 -11.62 -9.98 -7.53
N LEU A 119 -10.83 -9.87 -6.46
CA LEU A 119 -10.98 -10.68 -5.25
C LEU A 119 -12.23 -10.32 -4.42
N GLY A 120 -12.90 -9.21 -4.72
CA GLY A 120 -14.08 -8.76 -3.97
C GLY A 120 -13.77 -8.32 -2.54
N GLU A 121 -14.76 -7.73 -1.88
CA GLU A 121 -14.64 -7.33 -0.47
C GLU A 121 -14.48 -8.55 0.43
N THR A 122 -13.72 -8.36 1.50
CA THR A 122 -13.51 -9.37 2.52
C THR A 122 -14.65 -9.32 3.53
N ASP A 123 -15.22 -10.47 3.90
CA ASP A 123 -16.29 -10.51 4.92
C ASP A 123 -15.78 -9.91 6.23
N PRO A 124 -16.59 -9.07 6.92
CA PRO A 124 -16.21 -8.51 8.20
C PRO A 124 -16.03 -9.64 9.22
N VAL A 125 -14.87 -9.65 9.89
CA VAL A 125 -14.55 -10.54 11.02
C VAL A 125 -15.36 -10.16 12.25
#